data_AF-A0A843HAE9-F1
#
_entry.id   AF-A0A843HAE9-F1
#
_cell.length_a   1.000
_cell.length_b   1.000
_cell.length_c   1.000
_cell.angle_alpha   90.00
_cell.angle_beta   90.00
_cell.angle_gamma   90.00
#
_symmetry.space_group_name_H-M   'P 1'
#
loop_
_entity.id
_entity.type
_entity.pdbx_description
1 polymer ?
#
loop_
_entity_poly.entity_id
_entity_poly.type
_entity_poly.pdbx_seq_one_letter_code
_entity_poly.pdbx_strand_id
1 'polypeptide(L)'
;MSDELLIPLGLGKHWSCTEMRSFFAAKGKVNHDYKTAEIGDIILFDWDKSGDCDHVGIVIENRGSEIVVIEGNTCGDNYLETCVALKTYSVNYQYFSCIIDMSGYMEDGIAEPNRGEIIE
;
A
#
# COMPACT_ATOMS: atom_id res chain seq x y z
N MET A 1 19.10 20.43 -9.32
CA MET A 1 17.85 21.14 -8.96
C MET A 1 17.05 20.10 -8.20
N SER A 2 16.88 20.30 -6.91
CA SER A 2 16.04 19.44 -6.08
C SER A 2 14.62 19.54 -6.61
N ASP A 3 14.10 18.45 -7.15
CA ASP A 3 12.67 18.29 -7.35
C ASP A 3 12.06 18.21 -5.95
N GLU A 4 11.84 19.37 -5.33
CA GLU A 4 10.92 19.47 -4.22
C GLU A 4 9.62 18.85 -4.73
N LEU A 5 9.27 17.72 -4.11
CA LEU A 5 7.98 17.07 -4.24
C LEU A 5 6.92 18.11 -3.86
N LEU A 6 6.52 18.92 -4.83
CA LEU A 6 5.39 19.83 -4.74
C LEU A 6 4.16 18.95 -4.64
N ILE A 7 3.86 18.51 -3.43
CA ILE A 7 2.51 18.10 -3.05
C ILE A 7 1.66 19.31 -3.39
N PRO A 8 0.77 19.25 -4.40
CA PRO A 8 0.08 20.45 -4.87
C PRO A 8 -0.63 21.10 -3.69
N LEU A 9 -0.14 22.28 -3.30
CA LEU A 9 -0.73 23.15 -2.29
C LEU A 9 -2.11 23.57 -2.80
N GLY A 10 -3.12 22.78 -2.47
CA GLY A 10 -4.50 23.00 -2.92
C GLY A 10 -5.48 21.86 -2.67
N LEU A 11 -5.00 20.66 -2.36
CA LEU A 11 -5.85 19.53 -1.95
C LEU A 11 -5.55 19.19 -0.50
N GLY A 12 -6.59 19.04 0.32
CA GLY A 12 -6.46 18.75 1.74
C GLY A 12 -5.60 17.50 2.01
N LYS A 13 -5.21 17.29 3.26
CA LYS A 13 -4.38 16.17 3.75
C LYS A 13 -5.04 14.78 3.62
N HIS A 14 -5.99 14.63 2.70
CA HIS A 14 -6.79 13.44 2.49
C HIS A 14 -6.77 13.11 0.99
N TRP A 15 -6.31 11.91 0.66
CA TRP A 15 -6.52 11.29 -0.65
C TRP A 15 -7.45 10.11 -0.44
N SER A 16 -8.51 10.04 -1.25
CA SER A 16 -9.28 8.80 -1.40
C SER A 16 -8.41 7.72 -2.04
N CYS A 17 -8.79 6.45 -1.87
CA CYS A 17 -8.10 5.33 -2.50
C CYS A 17 -8.10 5.47 -4.04
N THR A 18 -9.20 5.96 -4.64
CA THR A 18 -9.28 6.22 -6.09
C THR A 18 -8.33 7.31 -6.55
N GLU A 19 -8.20 8.39 -5.78
CA GLU A 19 -7.24 9.46 -6.08
C GLU A 19 -5.80 8.97 -5.94
N MET A 20 -5.50 8.13 -4.94
CA MET A 20 -4.21 7.48 -4.79
C MET A 20 -3.85 6.64 -6.03
N ARG A 21 -4.77 5.78 -6.49
CA ARG A 21 -4.58 5.02 -7.74
C ARG A 21 -4.27 5.94 -8.91
N SER A 22 -5.05 7.02 -9.07
CA SER A 22 -4.93 7.94 -10.20
C SER A 22 -3.58 8.68 -10.19
N PHE A 23 -3.13 9.11 -9.02
CA PHE A 23 -1.84 9.79 -8.85
C PHE A 23 -0.66 8.88 -9.22
N PHE A 24 -0.65 7.64 -8.74
CA PHE A 24 0.44 6.69 -9.03
C PHE A 24 0.34 6.08 -10.43
N ALA A 25 -0.86 5.96 -11.00
CA ALA A 25 -1.04 5.58 -12.40
C ALA A 25 -0.36 6.59 -13.33
N ALA A 26 -0.53 7.90 -13.07
CA ALA A 26 0.15 8.96 -13.83
C ALA A 26 1.68 8.91 -13.73
N LYS A 27 2.22 8.17 -12.76
CA LYS A 27 3.66 7.95 -12.55
C LYS A 27 4.14 6.58 -13.03
N GLY A 28 3.26 5.77 -13.64
CA GLY A 28 3.60 4.42 -14.10
C GLY A 28 3.85 3.42 -12.96
N LYS A 29 3.28 3.66 -11.77
CA LYS A 29 3.48 2.86 -10.55
C LYS A 29 2.30 1.94 -10.21
N VAL A 30 1.32 1.79 -11.11
CA VAL A 30 0.18 0.87 -10.91
C VAL A 30 0.49 -0.46 -11.59
N ASN A 31 0.31 -1.54 -10.84
CA ASN A 31 0.54 -2.92 -11.28
C ASN A 31 -0.70 -3.79 -10.97
N HIS A 32 -0.98 -4.78 -11.81
CA HIS A 32 -2.10 -5.71 -11.66
C HIS A 32 -1.67 -7.18 -11.57
N ASP A 33 -0.36 -7.48 -11.61
CA ASP A 33 0.17 -8.81 -11.32
C ASP A 33 0.46 -8.96 -9.82
N TYR A 34 -0.54 -9.43 -9.07
CA TYR A 34 -0.46 -9.60 -7.61
C TYR A 34 0.68 -10.52 -7.15
N LYS A 35 1.20 -11.40 -8.01
CA LYS A 35 2.36 -12.24 -7.67
C LYS A 35 3.65 -11.45 -7.55
N THR A 36 3.70 -10.24 -8.09
CA THR A 36 4.86 -9.35 -8.05
C THR A 36 4.83 -8.34 -6.91
N ALA A 37 3.78 -8.34 -6.08
CA ALA A 37 3.71 -7.45 -4.92
C ALA A 37 4.91 -7.68 -3.97
N GLU A 38 5.56 -6.60 -3.58
CA GLU A 38 6.69 -6.61 -2.65
C GLU A 38 6.30 -6.05 -1.28
N ILE A 39 7.12 -6.30 -0.27
CA ILE A 39 6.91 -5.74 1.07
C ILE A 39 6.98 -4.21 0.99
N GLY A 40 5.98 -3.54 1.55
CA GLY A 40 5.86 -2.08 1.50
C GLY A 40 5.03 -1.54 0.34
N ASP A 41 4.69 -2.38 -0.65
CA ASP A 41 3.70 -2.02 -1.66
C ASP A 41 2.33 -1.79 -1.03
N ILE A 42 1.50 -0.99 -1.71
CA ILE A 42 0.12 -0.74 -1.30
C ILE A 42 -0.80 -1.56 -2.18
N ILE A 43 -1.78 -2.25 -1.60
CA ILE A 43 -2.87 -2.90 -2.33
C ILE A 43 -4.15 -2.09 -2.13
N LEU A 44 -4.80 -1.75 -3.24
CA LEU A 44 -6.12 -1.13 -3.26
C LEU A 44 -7.19 -2.17 -3.56
N PHE A 45 -8.34 -2.02 -2.93
CA PHE A 45 -9.48 -2.92 -3.07
C PHE A 45 -10.65 -2.20 -3.76
N ASP A 46 -11.44 -2.97 -4.49
CA ASP A 46 -12.71 -2.58 -5.10
C ASP A 46 -13.70 -3.70 -4.77
N TRP A 47 -14.34 -3.58 -3.61
CA TRP A 47 -15.22 -4.59 -3.01
C TRP A 47 -16.56 -4.69 -3.73
N ASP A 48 -17.07 -3.58 -4.24
CA ASP A 48 -18.34 -3.54 -4.96
C ASP A 48 -18.20 -3.68 -6.49
N LYS A 49 -16.96 -3.69 -7.00
CA LYS A 49 -16.60 -3.78 -8.42
C LYS A 49 -17.12 -2.61 -9.24
N SER A 50 -17.22 -1.44 -8.62
CA SER A 50 -17.64 -0.18 -9.27
C SER A 50 -16.54 0.39 -10.19
N GLY A 51 -15.29 -0.01 -9.98
CA GLY A 51 -14.12 0.59 -10.62
C GLY A 51 -13.48 1.70 -9.79
N ASP A 52 -14.13 2.15 -8.72
CA ASP A 52 -13.54 2.99 -7.68
C ASP A 52 -12.83 2.11 -6.64
N CYS A 53 -11.83 2.66 -5.97
CA CYS A 53 -11.14 1.94 -4.90
C CYS A 53 -11.81 2.27 -3.56
N ASP A 54 -12.23 1.24 -2.83
CA ASP A 54 -12.94 1.34 -1.55
C ASP A 54 -12.00 1.30 -0.35
N HIS A 55 -10.95 0.49 -0.43
CA HIS A 55 -10.10 0.18 0.70
C HIS A 55 -8.62 0.07 0.31
N VAL A 56 -7.77 0.01 1.33
CA VAL A 56 -6.31 0.00 1.20
C VAL A 56 -5.66 -0.85 2.27
N GLY A 57 -4.64 -1.61 1.88
CA GLY A 57 -3.76 -2.34 2.77
C GLY A 57 -2.30 -2.18 2.34
N ILE A 58 -1.37 -2.37 3.28
CA ILE A 58 0.07 -2.35 3.01
C ILE A 58 0.58 -3.79 3.05
N VAL A 59 1.31 -4.21 2.01
CA VAL A 59 1.88 -5.55 1.91
C VAL A 59 2.99 -5.72 2.94
N ILE A 60 2.89 -6.77 3.75
CA ILE A 60 3.95 -7.14 4.71
C ILE A 60 4.57 -8.50 4.37
N GLU A 61 3.93 -9.30 3.52
CA GLU A 61 4.44 -10.59 3.06
C GLU A 61 3.74 -11.01 1.76
N ASN A 62 4.48 -11.55 0.79
CA ASN A 62 3.93 -12.22 -0.38
C ASN A 62 4.51 -13.64 -0.48
N ARG A 63 3.63 -14.64 -0.36
CA ARG A 63 3.98 -16.07 -0.35
C ARG A 63 3.79 -16.74 -1.72
N GLY A 64 3.54 -15.95 -2.77
CA GLY A 64 3.33 -16.41 -4.15
C GLY A 64 1.91 -16.88 -4.46
N SER A 65 1.24 -17.54 -3.52
CA SER A 65 -0.19 -17.89 -3.63
C SER A 65 -1.10 -17.03 -2.75
N GLU A 66 -0.52 -16.40 -1.74
CA GLU A 66 -1.21 -15.57 -0.76
C GLU A 66 -0.40 -14.31 -0.48
N ILE A 67 -1.10 -13.22 -0.18
CA ILE A 67 -0.51 -11.95 0.25
C ILE A 67 -1.04 -11.64 1.64
N VAL A 68 -0.15 -11.25 2.54
CA VAL A 68 -0.49 -10.74 3.86
C VAL A 68 -0.33 -9.24 3.85
N VAL A 69 -1.38 -8.54 4.23
CA VAL A 69 -1.40 -7.09 4.36
C VAL A 69 -1.73 -6.68 5.79
N ILE A 70 -1.26 -5.50 6.16
CA ILE A 70 -1.78 -4.77 7.31
C ILE A 70 -2.85 -3.79 6.82
N GLU A 71 -4.05 -3.89 7.38
CA GLU A 71 -5.19 -3.03 7.08
C GLU A 71 -5.64 -2.31 8.35
N GLY A 72 -6.14 -1.09 8.19
CA GLY A 72 -6.91 -0.40 9.23
C GLY A 72 -8.41 -0.56 8.97
N ASN A 73 -9.24 -0.03 9.86
CA ASN A 73 -10.70 -0.04 9.67
C ASN A 73 -11.30 -1.46 9.47
N THR A 74 -10.69 -2.48 10.09
CA THR A 74 -10.94 -3.89 9.73
C THR A 74 -11.80 -4.68 10.72
N CYS A 75 -12.02 -4.16 11.93
CA CYS A 75 -12.79 -4.84 12.98
C CYS A 75 -14.19 -4.23 13.11
N GLY A 76 -15.22 -5.01 12.73
CA GLY A 76 -16.62 -4.65 12.91
C GLY A 76 -17.16 -3.59 11.94
N ASP A 77 -18.48 -3.52 11.82
CA ASP A 77 -19.17 -2.52 11.00
C ASP A 77 -19.32 -1.17 11.73
N ASN A 78 -18.91 -1.11 13.00
CA ASN A 78 -18.97 0.08 13.84
C ASN A 78 -17.61 0.78 13.87
N TYR A 79 -17.58 2.06 13.49
CA TYR A 79 -16.36 2.90 13.49
C TYR A 79 -15.63 2.93 14.85
N LEU A 80 -16.34 2.68 15.95
CA LEU A 80 -15.78 2.64 17.31
C LEU A 80 -15.03 1.34 17.64
N GLU A 81 -15.23 0.28 16.84
CA GLU A 81 -14.62 -1.04 17.06
C GLU A 81 -13.50 -1.33 16.07
N THR A 82 -13.17 -0.35 15.23
CA THR A 82 -12.17 -0.47 14.18
C THR A 82 -10.78 -0.72 14.75
N CYS A 83 -10.01 -1.55 14.05
CA CYS A 83 -8.69 -1.96 14.47
C CYS A 83 -7.73 -1.94 13.29
N VAL A 84 -6.44 -2.03 13.61
CA VAL A 84 -5.42 -2.45 12.65
C VAL A 84 -5.26 -3.96 12.76
N ALA A 85 -5.34 -4.69 11.65
CA ALA A 85 -5.26 -6.14 11.63
C ALA A 85 -4.41 -6.65 10.46
N LEU A 86 -3.85 -7.85 10.65
CA LEU A 86 -3.27 -8.62 9.56
C LEU A 86 -4.37 -9.37 8.82
N LYS A 87 -4.36 -9.30 7.50
CA LYS A 87 -5.31 -9.98 6.62
C LYS A 87 -4.55 -10.73 5.55
N THR A 88 -4.96 -11.96 5.31
CA THR A 88 -4.38 -12.82 4.29
C THR A 88 -5.40 -13.03 3.18
N TYR A 89 -4.98 -12.79 1.94
CA TYR A 89 -5.80 -13.01 0.75
C TYR A 89 -5.07 -13.92 -0.22
N SER A 90 -5.83 -14.67 -1.02
CA SER A 90 -5.27 -15.31 -2.21
C SER A 90 -4.81 -14.25 -3.22
N VAL A 91 -3.73 -14.50 -3.97
CA VAL A 91 -3.32 -13.64 -5.09
C VAL A 91 -4.39 -13.52 -6.19
N ASN A 92 -5.37 -14.43 -6.22
CA ASN A 92 -6.51 -14.39 -7.13
C ASN A 92 -7.76 -13.75 -6.48
N TYR A 93 -7.61 -13.02 -5.38
CA TYR A 93 -8.74 -12.41 -4.69
C TYR A 93 -9.44 -11.39 -5.60
N GLN A 94 -10.70 -11.65 -5.92
CA GLN A 94 -11.43 -10.97 -6.99
C GLN A 94 -11.77 -9.50 -6.73
N TYR A 95 -11.45 -9.00 -5.53
CA TYR A 95 -11.74 -7.63 -5.11
C TYR A 95 -10.47 -6.79 -4.95
N PHE A 96 -9.31 -7.32 -5.36
CA PHE A 96 -8.16 -6.45 -5.55
C PHE A 96 -8.38 -5.57 -6.79
N SER A 97 -8.14 -4.27 -6.62
CA SER A 97 -8.18 -3.29 -7.70
C SER A 97 -6.81 -3.18 -8.39
N CYS A 98 -5.76 -2.89 -7.61
CA CYS A 98 -4.39 -2.83 -8.10
C CYS A 98 -3.36 -2.84 -6.95
N ILE A 99 -2.10 -3.04 -7.32
CA ILE A 99 -0.92 -2.75 -6.52
C ILE A 99 -0.43 -1.35 -6.89
N ILE A 100 -0.03 -0.56 -5.89
CA ILE A 100 0.84 0.60 -6.07
C ILE A 100 2.25 0.15 -5.72
N ASP A 101 3.11 0.13 -6.73
CA ASP A 101 4.54 -0.15 -6.61
C ASP A 101 5.21 1.01 -5.85
N MET A 102 5.65 0.71 -4.63
CA MET A 102 6.33 1.67 -3.76
C MET A 102 7.85 1.53 -3.80
N SER A 103 8.40 0.71 -4.70
CA SER A 103 9.84 0.67 -4.96
C SER A 103 10.36 2.07 -5.33
N GLY A 104 11.55 2.42 -4.82
CA GLY A 104 12.14 3.75 -4.95
C GLY A 104 11.54 4.84 -4.06
N TYR A 105 10.45 4.58 -3.32
CA TYR A 105 9.91 5.49 -2.29
C TYR A 105 10.26 5.04 -0.86
N MET A 106 10.55 3.76 -0.68
CA MET A 106 10.91 3.18 0.63
C MET A 106 12.43 3.15 0.88
N GLU A 107 13.24 3.64 -0.06
CA GLU A 107 14.71 3.55 -0.02
C GLU A 107 15.37 4.54 0.97
N ASP A 108 14.68 5.61 1.37
CA ASP A 108 15.21 6.63 2.31
C ASP A 108 15.01 6.29 3.80
N GLY A 109 14.55 5.08 4.14
CA GLY A 109 14.03 4.79 5.50
C GLY A 109 14.47 3.50 6.19
N ILE A 110 15.13 2.56 5.50
CA ILE A 110 15.82 1.47 6.23
C ILE A 110 17.16 2.06 6.63
N ALA A 111 17.23 2.57 7.87
CA ALA A 111 18.52 2.77 8.52
C ALA A 111 19.28 1.45 8.37
N GLU A 112 20.33 1.46 7.55
CA GLU A 112 21.38 0.44 7.58
C GLU A 112 21.59 0.12 9.06
N PRO A 113 21.44 -1.14 9.52
CA PRO A 113 21.70 -1.46 10.90
C PRO A 113 23.14 -1.02 11.12
N ASN A 114 23.33 0.04 11.91
CA ASN A 114 24.65 0.49 12.30
C ASN A 114 25.37 -0.78 12.78
N ARG A 115 26.29 -1.30 11.97
CA ARG A 115 27.29 -2.27 12.39
C ARG A 115 28.18 -1.47 13.33
N GLY A 116 27.67 -1.21 14.53
CA GLY A 116 28.51 -0.89 15.66
C GLY A 116 29.49 -2.06 15.74
N GLU A 117 30.76 -1.75 15.50
CA GLU A 117 31.84 -2.65 15.83
C GLU A 117 31.60 -3.18 17.24
N ILE A 118 31.47 -4.50 17.36
CA ILE A 118 31.66 -5.17 18.64
C ILE A 118 33.14 -4.99 18.96
N ILE A 119 33.45 -3.99 19.76
CA ILE A 119 34.73 -3.91 20.47
C ILE A 119 34.67 -4.94 21.61
N GLU A 120 35.51 -5.98 21.49
CA GLU A 120 35.78 -6.98 22.54
C GLU A 120 36.41 -6.35 23.79
#